data_AF-A0A0B3WNW3-F1
#
_entry.id   AF-A0A0B3WNW3-F1
#
_cell.length_a   1.000
_cell.length_b   1.000
_cell.length_c   1.000
_cell.angle_alpha   90.00
_cell.angle_beta   90.00
_cell.angle_gamma   90.00
#
_symmetry.space_group_name_H-M   'P 1'
#
loop_
_entity.id
_entity.type
_entity.pdbx_description
1 polymer ?
#
loop_
_entity_poly.entity_id
_entity_poly.type
_entity_poly.pdbx_seq_one_letter_code
_entity_poly.pdbx_strand_id
1 'polypeptide(L)'
;MLVKYLKKALYSSREFHTLIFDDNENTYKVNSAIAHLNQAHTYIHIANSLYIQHSEPGECSEFETAIHQFDVFNKEFLSSYSTNHSLQWTDIEFRKFEEDCNNFLEIFKF
;
A
#
# COMPACT_ATOMS: atom_id res chain seq x y z
N MET A 1 -11.37 12.27 -7.15
CA MET A 1 -10.02 12.60 -6.62
C MET A 1 -9.45 11.48 -5.76
N LEU A 2 -10.25 10.85 -4.88
CA LEU A 2 -9.84 9.71 -4.06
C LEU A 2 -9.27 8.53 -4.89
N VAL A 3 -10.00 8.07 -5.92
CA VAL A 3 -9.55 7.02 -6.86
C VAL A 3 -8.17 7.31 -7.46
N LYS A 4 -7.89 8.57 -7.80
CA LYS A 4 -6.59 8.98 -8.36
C LYS A 4 -5.45 8.73 -7.38
N TYR A 5 -5.63 9.05 -6.10
CA TYR A 5 -4.58 8.86 -5.10
C TYR A 5 -4.43 7.39 -4.71
N LEU A 6 -5.52 6.63 -4.64
CA LEU A 6 -5.42 5.18 -4.43
C LEU A 6 -4.69 4.47 -5.58
N LYS A 7 -4.97 4.83 -6.84
CA LYS A 7 -4.20 4.31 -8.00
C LYS A 7 -2.71 4.62 -7.91
N LYS A 8 -2.35 5.82 -7.45
CA LYS A 8 -0.94 6.20 -7.23
C LYS A 8 -0.31 5.43 -6.08
N ALA A 9 -1.02 5.26 -4.98
CA ALA A 9 -0.57 4.45 -3.86
C ALA A 9 -0.29 3.01 -4.29
N LEU A 10 -1.26 2.38 -4.99
CA LEU A 10 -1.13 1.02 -5.49
C LEU A 10 0.06 0.88 -6.45
N TYR A 11 0.23 1.83 -7.37
CA TYR A 11 1.40 1.86 -8.26
C TYR A 11 2.71 1.89 -7.46
N SER A 12 2.86 2.83 -6.52
CA SER A 12 4.07 2.93 -5.71
C SER A 12 4.30 1.69 -4.85
N SER A 13 3.25 1.06 -4.29
CA SER A 13 3.37 -0.19 -3.55
C SER A 13 3.83 -1.36 -4.44
N ARG A 14 3.39 -1.43 -5.70
CA ARG A 14 3.87 -2.43 -6.68
C ARG A 14 5.34 -2.26 -7.02
N GLU A 15 5.79 -1.02 -7.19
CA GLU A 15 7.22 -0.74 -7.41
C GLU A 15 8.05 -1.13 -6.19
N PHE A 16 7.57 -0.82 -4.98
CA PHE A 16 8.18 -1.31 -3.74
C PHE A 16 8.29 -2.85 -3.71
N HIS A 17 7.18 -3.55 -3.98
CA HIS A 17 7.12 -5.01 -3.92
C HIS A 17 8.05 -5.65 -4.95
N THR A 18 8.04 -5.14 -6.17
CA THR A 18 8.94 -5.59 -7.25
C THR A 18 10.41 -5.47 -6.84
N LEU A 19 10.79 -4.36 -6.20
CA LEU A 19 12.18 -4.11 -5.81
C LEU A 19 12.62 -4.93 -4.59
N ILE A 20 11.74 -5.17 -3.62
CA ILE A 20 12.11 -5.86 -2.37
C ILE A 20 12.15 -7.39 -2.54
N PHE A 21 11.43 -7.93 -3.52
CA PHE A 21 11.42 -9.36 -3.86
C PHE A 21 12.25 -9.71 -5.10
N ASP A 22 13.04 -8.78 -5.63
CA ASP A 22 14.01 -9.06 -6.69
C ASP A 22 15.26 -9.73 -6.09
N ASP A 23 15.54 -10.97 -6.53
CA ASP A 23 16.66 -11.82 -6.07
C ASP A 23 18.06 -11.22 -6.31
N ASN A 24 18.16 -10.16 -7.12
CA ASN A 24 19.42 -9.47 -7.37
C ASN A 24 19.73 -8.46 -6.25
N GLU A 25 20.45 -8.91 -5.22
CA GLU A 25 20.88 -8.11 -4.08
C GLU A 25 21.64 -6.83 -4.50
N ASN A 26 21.07 -5.67 -4.17
CA ASN A 26 21.70 -4.36 -4.38
C ASN A 26 21.11 -3.36 -3.38
N THR A 27 21.95 -2.75 -2.53
CA THR A 27 21.54 -1.78 -1.50
C THR A 27 20.77 -0.58 -2.07
N TYR A 28 21.07 -0.15 -3.30
CA TYR A 28 20.32 0.93 -3.94
C TYR A 28 18.86 0.54 -4.21
N LYS A 29 18.57 -0.74 -4.48
CA LYS A 29 17.21 -1.22 -4.68
C LYS A 29 16.38 -1.15 -3.42
N VAL A 30 16.94 -1.54 -2.28
CA VAL A 30 16.23 -1.46 -1.00
C VAL A 30 15.90 -0.01 -0.66
N ASN A 31 16.84 0.92 -0.86
CA ASN A 31 16.58 2.35 -0.67
C ASN A 31 15.48 2.87 -1.61
N SER A 32 15.52 2.47 -2.89
CA SER A 32 14.46 2.80 -3.85
C SER A 32 13.11 2.20 -3.47
N ALA A 33 13.07 0.95 -2.99
CA ALA A 33 11.87 0.31 -2.50
C ALA A 33 11.27 1.12 -1.35
N ILE A 34 12.06 1.44 -0.32
CA ILE A 34 11.62 2.25 0.82
C ILE A 34 11.11 3.63 0.37
N ALA A 35 11.76 4.25 -0.61
CA ALA A 35 11.29 5.52 -1.19
C ALA A 35 9.91 5.37 -1.84
N HIS A 36 9.68 4.28 -2.58
CA HIS A 36 8.35 3.96 -3.14
C HIS A 36 7.31 3.67 -2.05
N LEU A 37 7.66 2.96 -0.98
CA LEU A 37 6.75 2.73 0.15
C LEU A 37 6.34 4.05 0.82
N ASN A 38 7.29 4.98 0.99
CA ASN A 38 7.00 6.32 1.51
C ASN A 38 6.09 7.14 0.57
N GLN A 39 6.27 7.01 -0.76
CA GLN A 39 5.34 7.61 -1.73
C GLN A 39 3.94 7.01 -1.60
N ALA A 40 3.83 5.68 -1.49
CA ALA A 40 2.56 5.00 -1.30
C ALA A 40 1.85 5.49 -0.03
N HIS A 41 2.57 5.54 1.09
CA HIS A 41 2.06 6.03 2.37
C HIS A 41 1.56 7.47 2.28
N THR A 42 2.29 8.35 1.58
CA THR A 42 1.86 9.73 1.32
C THR A 42 0.54 9.77 0.55
N TYR A 43 0.40 8.97 -0.52
CA TYR A 43 -0.82 8.93 -1.32
C TYR A 43 -2.01 8.33 -0.56
N ILE A 44 -1.80 7.31 0.28
CA ILE A 44 -2.81 6.74 1.18
C ILE A 44 -3.30 7.82 2.15
N HIS A 45 -2.41 8.56 2.81
CA HIS A 45 -2.81 9.62 3.73
C HIS A 45 -3.59 10.75 3.05
N ILE A 46 -3.22 11.12 1.83
CA ILE A 46 -4.01 12.09 1.05
C ILE A 46 -5.40 11.52 0.71
N ALA A 47 -5.47 10.25 0.27
CA ALA A 47 -6.75 9.60 -0.04
C ALA A 47 -7.65 9.51 1.20
N ASN A 48 -7.10 9.10 2.34
CA ASN A 48 -7.82 8.97 3.60
C ASN A 48 -8.30 10.35 4.12
N SER A 49 -7.46 11.38 4.02
CA SER A 49 -7.85 12.75 4.39
C SER A 49 -9.03 13.24 3.55
N LEU A 50 -9.03 12.94 2.25
CA LEU A 50 -10.16 13.28 1.36
C LEU A 50 -11.42 12.49 1.70
N TYR A 51 -11.29 11.21 2.06
CA TYR A 51 -12.41 10.38 2.47
C TYR A 51 -13.09 10.94 3.72
N ILE A 52 -12.31 11.19 4.79
CA ILE A 52 -12.80 11.71 6.08
C ILE A 52 -13.45 13.10 5.94
N GLN A 53 -12.98 13.92 4.99
CA GLN A 53 -13.57 15.25 4.75
C GLN A 53 -14.93 15.21 4.04
N HIS A 54 -15.26 14.11 3.37
CA HIS A 54 -16.39 14.03 2.45
C HIS A 54 -17.32 12.84 2.70
N SER A 55 -17.03 12.01 3.70
CA SER A 55 -17.75 10.77 4.00
C SER A 55 -17.73 10.52 5.50
N GLU A 56 -18.74 9.82 6.01
CA GLU A 56 -18.77 9.35 7.39
C GLU A 56 -18.10 7.96 7.52
N PRO A 57 -17.63 7.58 8.72
CA PRO A 57 -17.11 6.24 8.96
C PRO A 57 -18.13 5.16 8.57
N GLY A 58 -17.69 4.15 7.83
CA GLY A 58 -18.51 3.04 7.32
C GLY A 58 -19.26 3.34 6.02
N GLU A 59 -19.14 4.54 5.45
CA GLU A 59 -19.83 4.91 4.20
C GLU A 59 -19.24 4.20 2.96
N CYS A 60 -17.94 3.90 2.98
CA CYS A 60 -17.29 3.07 1.97
C CYS A 60 -16.35 2.05 2.60
N SER A 61 -16.91 0.90 2.98
CA SER A 61 -16.18 -0.19 3.61
C SER A 61 -15.00 -0.69 2.79
N GLU A 62 -15.12 -0.74 1.47
CA GLU A 62 -14.08 -1.24 0.57
C GLU A 62 -12.86 -0.33 0.55
N PHE A 63 -13.08 0.99 0.63
CA PHE A 63 -11.99 1.94 0.78
C PHE A 63 -11.33 1.78 2.14
N GLU A 64 -12.11 1.73 3.22
CA GLU A 64 -11.61 1.58 4.58
C GLU A 64 -10.80 0.28 4.75
N THR A 65 -11.27 -0.83 4.16
CA THR A 65 -10.55 -2.10 4.11
C THR A 65 -9.21 -1.96 3.40
N ALA A 66 -9.16 -1.32 2.23
CA ALA A 66 -7.91 -1.11 1.50
C ALA A 66 -6.90 -0.25 2.29
N ILE A 67 -7.36 0.81 2.97
CA ILE A 67 -6.51 1.66 3.81
C ILE A 67 -5.99 0.87 5.02
N HIS A 68 -6.86 0.13 5.71
CA HIS A 68 -6.46 -0.70 6.84
C HIS A 68 -5.41 -1.75 6.43
N GLN A 69 -5.64 -2.41 5.30
CA GLN A 69 -4.74 -3.45 4.80
C GLN A 69 -3.38 -2.87 4.38
N PHE A 70 -3.33 -1.62 3.89
CA PHE A 70 -2.06 -0.92 3.67
C PHE A 70 -1.27 -0.75 4.98
N ASP A 71 -1.93 -0.34 6.07
CA ASP A 71 -1.26 -0.16 7.36
C ASP A 71 -0.71 -1.47 7.92
N VAL A 72 -1.47 -2.58 7.75
CA VAL A 72 -1.02 -3.94 8.12
C VAL A 72 0.23 -4.31 7.32
N PHE A 73 0.18 -4.18 6.00
CA PHE A 73 1.31 -4.44 5.10
C PHE A 73 2.54 -3.59 5.46
N ASN A 74 2.38 -2.27 5.60
CA ASN A 74 3.48 -1.35 5.89
C ASN A 74 4.12 -1.66 7.25
N LYS A 75 3.31 -1.96 8.26
CA LYS A 75 3.81 -2.34 9.59
C LYS A 75 4.57 -3.67 9.55
N GLU A 76 4.04 -4.66 8.83
CA GLU A 76 4.69 -5.96 8.66
C GLU A 76 6.07 -5.81 8.01
N PHE A 77 6.18 -5.03 6.93
CA PHE A 77 7.47 -4.74 6.31
C PHE A 77 8.45 -4.08 7.28
N LEU A 78 8.06 -3.00 7.96
CA LEU A 78 8.96 -2.27 8.86
C LEU A 78 9.42 -3.15 10.04
N SER A 79 8.51 -3.96 10.57
CA SER A 79 8.81 -4.94 11.62
C SER A 79 9.83 -5.97 11.12
N SER A 80 9.57 -6.60 9.98
CA SER A 80 10.43 -7.66 9.45
C SER A 80 11.78 -7.13 8.98
N TYR A 81 11.81 -5.96 8.34
CA TYR A 81 13.06 -5.31 7.92
C TYR A 81 13.92 -4.86 9.10
N SER A 82 13.33 -4.30 10.16
CA SER A 82 14.10 -3.86 11.34
C SER A 82 14.65 -5.01 12.19
N THR A 83 14.06 -6.19 12.10
CA THR A 83 14.46 -7.40 12.84
C THR A 83 15.18 -8.44 11.98
N ASN A 84 15.42 -8.13 10.70
CA ASN A 84 16.00 -9.06 9.73
C ASN A 84 15.24 -10.41 9.66
N HIS A 85 13.91 -10.34 9.73
CA HIS A 85 13.02 -11.48 9.59
C HIS A 85 12.56 -11.67 8.14
N SER A 86 12.03 -12.87 7.86
CA SER A 86 11.49 -13.23 6.55
C SER A 86 10.38 -12.26 6.11
N LEU A 87 10.44 -11.83 4.85
CA LEU A 87 9.43 -10.98 4.22
C LEU A 87 8.21 -11.77 3.69
N GLN A 88 8.09 -13.06 4.00
CA GLN A 88 6.97 -13.88 3.54
C GLN A 88 5.60 -13.29 3.93
N TRP A 89 5.47 -12.79 5.16
CA TRP A 89 4.24 -12.14 5.60
C TRP A 89 4.05 -10.79 4.90
N THR A 90 5.13 -10.04 4.64
CA THR A 90 5.06 -8.82 3.83
C THR A 90 4.49 -9.09 2.43
N ASP A 91 4.88 -10.19 1.76
CA ASP A 91 4.32 -10.58 0.46
C ASP A 91 2.81 -10.84 0.57
N ILE A 92 2.41 -11.65 1.56
CA ILE A 92 1.01 -11.99 1.80
C ILE A 92 0.16 -10.74 2.04
N GLU A 93 0.61 -9.85 2.93
CA GLU A 93 -0.14 -8.65 3.27
C GLU A 93 -0.17 -7.63 2.12
N PHE A 94 0.88 -7.56 1.29
CA PHE A 94 0.87 -6.76 0.07
C PHE A 94 -0.17 -7.27 -0.95
N ARG A 95 -0.23 -8.59 -1.18
CA ARG A 95 -1.19 -9.17 -2.14
C ARG A 95 -2.64 -8.92 -1.73
N LYS A 96 -2.93 -9.02 -0.43
CA LYS A 96 -4.25 -8.63 0.11
C LYS A 96 -4.54 -7.15 -0.11
N PHE A 97 -3.58 -6.27 0.17
CA PHE A 97 -3.72 -4.84 -0.09
C PHE A 97 -4.01 -4.55 -1.57
N GLU A 98 -3.30 -5.23 -2.47
CA GLU A 98 -3.52 -5.12 -3.91
C GLU A 98 -4.93 -5.60 -4.31
N GLU A 99 -5.37 -6.74 -3.78
CA GLU A 99 -6.72 -7.27 -3.99
C GLU A 99 -7.80 -6.27 -3.52
N ASP A 100 -7.69 -5.76 -2.30
CA ASP A 100 -8.63 -4.79 -1.74
C ASP A 100 -8.67 -3.48 -2.55
N CYS A 101 -7.51 -3.00 -2.98
CA CYS A 101 -7.44 -1.84 -3.88
C CYS A 101 -8.15 -2.12 -5.20
N ASN A 102 -7.92 -3.28 -5.81
CA ASN A 102 -8.54 -3.63 -7.08
C ASN A 102 -10.06 -3.77 -6.91
N ASN A 103 -10.54 -4.40 -5.84
CA ASN A 103 -11.97 -4.51 -5.52
C ASN A 103 -12.63 -3.13 -5.44
N PHE A 104 -12.04 -2.20 -4.67
CA PHE A 104 -12.52 -0.82 -4.62
C PHE A 104 -12.51 -0.16 -6.02
N LEU A 105 -11.40 -0.28 -6.76
CA LEU A 105 -11.27 0.34 -8.08
C LEU A 105 -12.25 -0.25 -9.12
N GLU A 106 -12.68 -1.49 -8.95
CA GLU A 106 -13.67 -2.13 -9.80
C GLU A 106 -15.09 -1.62 -9.58
N ILE A 107 -15.44 -1.32 -8.33
CA ILE A 107 -16.75 -0.76 -7.95
C ILE A 107 -16.86 0.69 -8.44
N PHE A 108 -15.80 1.48 -8.27
CA PHE A 108 -15.81 2.93 -8.51
C PHE A 108 -15.15 3.34 -9.84
N LYS A 109 -15.33 2.54 -10.90
CA LYS A 109 -14.83 2.82 -12.27
C LYS A 109 -15.45 4.11 -12.82
N PHE A 110 -14.71 5.22 -12.72
CA PHE A 110 -14.88 6.41 -13.55
C PHE A 110 -13.66 6.58 -14.47
#